data_AF-A0AAW6TFC5-F1
#
_entry.id   AF-A0AAW6TFC5-F1
#
_cell.length_a   1.000
_cell.length_b   1.000
_cell.length_c   1.000
_cell.angle_alpha   90.00
_cell.angle_beta   90.00
_cell.angle_gamma   90.00
#
_symmetry.space_group_name_H-M   'P 1'
#
loop_
_entity.id
_entity.type
_entity.pdbx_description
1 polymer ?
#
loop_
_entity_poly.entity_id
_entity_poly.type
_entity_poly.pdbx_seq_one_letter_code
_entity_poly.pdbx_strand_id
1 'polypeptide(L)'
;MIKRVSIGLLVLALSTSCVSKKIYNDLESKFTDLKKENRNLADENTDLLKAKNQLELDRDGLTSDLSKSKAELDKLKADYAAAQNKFKVLQDSYAALEKNSSDALQSNMKKNRDLLDQLDEKGKALALEQERLSKSAQRLQELEDLIAAKEASMKKLKETLSKALNSFEGKGLTVEQKNGKVYVSMENKLLFNSGSWAVGSEGKKAVIEVGKVLGDNPDISVLIEGHTDDDAFTASGPIADNWDLSTKRATAIVAILSENKKISKQNLTAAGRGEFSPLASNSTAEGKAKNRRIEIILTPRLDEISKMLNEIN
;
A
#
# COMPACT_ATOMS: atom_id res chain seq x y z
N MET A 1 135.80 -44.36 -116.88
CA MET A 1 135.03 -45.03 -115.81
C MET A 1 134.88 -44.05 -114.63
N ILE A 2 133.78 -44.11 -113.87
CA ILE A 2 133.45 -43.35 -112.64
C ILE A 2 132.34 -42.27 -112.73
N LYS A 3 132.29 -41.28 -113.64
CA LYS A 3 131.27 -40.19 -113.51
C LYS A 3 129.87 -40.45 -114.11
N ARG A 4 129.71 -41.45 -114.99
CA ARG A 4 128.39 -41.90 -115.54
C ARG A 4 127.47 -42.54 -114.48
N VAL A 5 128.02 -42.94 -113.34
CA VAL A 5 127.25 -43.42 -112.17
C VAL A 5 126.77 -42.25 -111.30
N SER A 6 127.53 -41.15 -111.25
CA SER A 6 127.19 -39.97 -110.42
C SER A 6 126.03 -39.14 -110.97
N ILE A 7 125.87 -39.04 -112.30
CA ILE A 7 124.70 -38.37 -112.92
C ILE A 7 123.45 -39.26 -112.84
N GLY A 8 123.62 -40.59 -112.94
CA GLY A 8 122.51 -41.54 -112.77
C GLY A 8 121.96 -41.58 -111.34
N LEU A 9 122.82 -41.50 -110.32
CA LEU A 9 122.40 -41.47 -108.91
C LEU A 9 121.79 -40.12 -108.50
N LEU A 10 122.24 -38.99 -109.06
CA LEU A 10 121.65 -37.68 -108.77
C LEU A 10 120.25 -37.52 -109.39
N VAL A 11 120.01 -38.09 -110.58
CA VAL A 11 118.68 -38.09 -111.21
C VAL A 11 117.73 -39.09 -110.52
N LEU A 12 118.22 -40.25 -110.04
CA LEU A 12 117.39 -41.15 -109.24
C LEU A 12 117.02 -40.55 -107.87
N ALA A 13 117.95 -39.87 -107.19
CA ALA A 13 117.70 -39.26 -105.88
C ALA A 13 116.77 -38.03 -105.92
N LEU A 14 116.66 -37.33 -107.06
CA LEU A 14 115.70 -36.24 -107.26
C LEU A 14 114.32 -36.70 -107.76
N SER A 15 114.16 -37.98 -108.09
CA SER A 15 112.91 -38.54 -108.64
C SER A 15 112.04 -39.27 -107.62
N THR A 16 112.53 -39.48 -106.39
CA THR A 16 111.79 -40.16 -105.30
C THR A 16 111.01 -39.21 -104.39
N SER A 17 111.01 -37.90 -104.67
CA SER A 17 110.22 -36.89 -103.94
C SER A 17 108.91 -36.48 -104.65
N CYS A 18 108.51 -37.19 -105.70
CA CYS A 18 107.27 -36.91 -106.44
C CYS A 18 106.12 -37.80 -105.95
N VAL A 19 105.30 -37.29 -105.02
CA VAL A 19 103.95 -37.82 -104.77
C VAL A 19 103.13 -37.67 -106.06
N SER A 20 102.41 -38.72 -106.47
CA SER A 20 101.61 -38.65 -107.69
C SER A 20 100.53 -37.55 -107.59
N LYS A 21 100.36 -36.76 -108.65
CA LYS A 21 99.37 -35.67 -108.72
C LYS A 21 97.95 -36.12 -108.31
N LYS A 22 97.61 -37.40 -108.53
CA LYS A 22 96.34 -38.00 -108.12
C LYS A 22 96.20 -38.12 -106.59
N ILE A 23 97.25 -38.53 -105.88
CA ILE A 23 97.24 -38.65 -104.40
C ILE A 23 97.22 -37.26 -103.76
N TYR A 24 97.96 -36.30 -104.32
CA TYR A 24 97.93 -34.91 -103.86
C TYR A 24 96.53 -34.30 -104.01
N ASN A 25 95.92 -34.42 -105.19
CA ASN A 25 94.58 -33.89 -105.45
C ASN A 25 93.49 -34.58 -104.60
N ASP A 26 93.59 -35.90 -104.35
CA ASP A 26 92.65 -36.63 -103.46
C ASP A 26 92.79 -36.18 -101.99
N LEU A 27 94.03 -35.99 -101.53
CA LEU A 27 94.29 -35.49 -100.17
C LEU A 27 93.87 -34.02 -100.01
N GLU A 28 94.05 -33.20 -101.04
CA GLU A 28 93.57 -31.82 -101.09
C GLU A 28 92.03 -31.77 -101.06
N SER A 29 91.35 -32.62 -101.84
CA SER A 29 89.88 -32.74 -101.81
C SER A 29 89.39 -33.14 -100.42
N LYS A 30 89.95 -34.20 -99.83
CA LYS A 30 89.60 -34.64 -98.47
C LYS A 30 89.86 -33.56 -97.42
N PHE A 31 90.97 -32.84 -97.53
CA PHE A 31 91.26 -31.72 -96.64
C PHE A 31 90.24 -30.59 -96.80
N THR A 32 89.81 -30.27 -98.02
CA THR A 32 88.76 -29.26 -98.26
C THR A 32 87.39 -29.72 -97.74
N ASP A 33 87.04 -31.00 -97.90
CA ASP A 33 85.80 -31.58 -97.40
C ASP A 33 85.77 -31.60 -95.87
N LEU A 34 86.85 -32.07 -95.22
CA LEU A 34 87.02 -32.03 -93.76
C LEU A 34 86.98 -30.59 -93.24
N LYS A 35 87.57 -29.63 -93.95
CA LYS A 35 87.52 -28.21 -93.58
C LYS A 35 86.12 -27.63 -93.70
N LYS A 36 85.34 -28.06 -94.69
CA LYS A 36 83.93 -27.68 -94.86
C LYS A 36 83.06 -28.30 -93.77
N GLU A 37 83.23 -29.58 -93.49
CA GLU A 37 82.54 -30.28 -92.39
C GLU A 37 82.86 -29.64 -91.04
N ASN A 38 84.13 -29.33 -90.77
CA ASN A 38 84.53 -28.65 -89.54
C ASN A 38 83.92 -27.23 -89.41
N ARG A 39 83.74 -26.51 -90.53
CA ARG A 39 83.02 -25.23 -90.54
C ARG A 39 81.53 -25.43 -90.25
N ASN A 40 80.89 -26.38 -90.92
CA ASN A 40 79.47 -26.69 -90.68
C ASN A 40 79.21 -27.11 -89.23
N LEU A 41 80.07 -27.97 -88.66
CA LEU A 41 80.01 -28.38 -87.26
C LEU A 41 80.27 -27.21 -86.30
N ALA A 42 81.15 -26.27 -86.67
CA ALA A 42 81.37 -25.06 -85.88
C ALA A 42 80.12 -24.17 -85.88
N ASP A 43 79.51 -23.95 -87.05
CA ASP A 43 78.28 -23.16 -87.18
C ASP A 43 77.12 -23.81 -86.41
N GLU A 44 76.91 -25.13 -86.55
CA GLU A 44 75.91 -25.90 -85.81
C GLU A 44 76.13 -25.82 -84.29
N ASN A 45 77.38 -25.93 -83.83
CA ASN A 45 77.72 -25.74 -82.41
C ASN A 45 77.38 -24.33 -81.93
N THR A 46 77.62 -23.29 -82.74
CA THR A 46 77.25 -21.93 -82.35
C THR A 46 75.75 -21.73 -82.24
N ASP A 47 74.96 -22.36 -83.13
CA ASP A 47 73.50 -22.26 -83.09
C ASP A 47 72.90 -23.10 -81.95
N LEU A 48 73.45 -24.29 -81.68
CA LEU A 48 73.10 -25.07 -80.50
C LEU A 48 73.42 -24.33 -79.20
N LEU A 49 74.56 -23.62 -79.14
CA LEU A 49 74.90 -22.78 -77.98
C LEU A 49 73.91 -21.62 -77.79
N LYS A 50 73.48 -20.95 -78.86
CA LYS A 50 72.44 -19.91 -78.79
C LYS A 50 71.10 -20.49 -78.30
N ALA A 51 70.68 -21.61 -78.87
CA ALA A 51 69.44 -22.28 -78.47
C ALA A 51 69.47 -22.74 -77.02
N LYS A 52 70.60 -23.32 -76.57
CA LYS A 52 70.83 -23.70 -75.17
C LYS A 52 70.72 -22.49 -74.24
N ASN A 53 71.41 -21.39 -74.56
CA ASN A 53 71.36 -20.18 -73.75
C ASN A 53 69.94 -19.60 -73.68
N GLN A 54 69.18 -19.63 -74.78
CA GLN A 54 67.79 -19.19 -74.80
C GLN A 54 66.91 -20.08 -73.91
N LEU A 55 67.05 -21.41 -74.01
CA LEU A 55 66.31 -22.35 -73.17
C LEU A 55 66.66 -22.21 -71.68
N GLU A 56 67.91 -21.90 -71.34
CA GLU A 56 68.32 -21.59 -69.97
C GLU A 56 67.65 -20.31 -69.45
N LEU A 57 67.60 -19.25 -70.26
CA LEU A 57 66.88 -18.01 -69.92
C LEU A 57 65.37 -18.26 -69.72
N ASP A 58 64.74 -19.00 -70.62
CA ASP A 58 63.31 -19.33 -70.56
C ASP A 58 63.00 -20.19 -69.32
N ARG A 59 63.85 -21.18 -69.02
CA ARG A 59 63.75 -22.00 -67.80
C ARG A 59 63.84 -21.14 -66.54
N ASP A 60 64.79 -20.22 -66.50
CA ASP A 60 64.99 -19.36 -65.34
C ASP A 60 63.82 -18.38 -65.17
N GLY A 61 63.28 -17.84 -66.27
CA GLY A 61 62.06 -17.04 -66.30
C GLY A 61 60.83 -17.80 -65.78
N LEU A 62 60.57 -18.99 -66.33
CA LEU A 62 59.47 -19.86 -65.89
C LEU A 62 59.61 -20.29 -64.43
N THR A 63 60.84 -20.53 -63.97
CA THR A 63 61.10 -20.85 -62.56
C THR A 63 60.77 -19.67 -61.65
N SER A 64 61.13 -18.45 -62.06
CA SER A 64 60.78 -17.22 -61.34
C SER A 64 59.26 -17.03 -61.27
N ASP A 65 58.55 -17.19 -62.38
CA ASP A 65 57.09 -16.99 -62.41
C ASP A 65 56.33 -18.08 -61.66
N LEU A 66 56.82 -19.33 -61.69
CA LEU A 66 56.29 -20.41 -60.87
C LEU A 66 56.47 -20.09 -59.38
N SER A 67 57.63 -19.53 -58.99
CA SER A 67 57.90 -19.15 -57.60
C SER A 67 56.96 -18.04 -57.12
N LYS A 68 56.71 -17.01 -57.95
CA LYS A 68 55.77 -15.93 -57.66
C LYS A 68 54.34 -16.44 -57.56
N SER A 69 53.91 -17.26 -58.52
CA SER A 69 52.56 -17.84 -58.53
C SER A 69 52.31 -18.73 -57.31
N LYS A 70 53.31 -19.48 -56.86
CA LYS A 70 53.23 -20.26 -55.61
C LYS A 70 53.09 -19.35 -54.39
N ALA A 71 53.87 -18.28 -54.31
CA ALA A 71 53.77 -17.32 -53.21
C ALA A 71 52.40 -16.63 -53.17
N GLU A 72 51.84 -16.26 -54.33
CA GLU A 72 50.49 -15.70 -54.44
C GLU A 72 49.41 -16.70 -54.04
N LEU A 73 49.54 -17.96 -54.46
CA LEU A 73 48.62 -19.03 -54.07
C LEU A 73 48.63 -19.26 -52.56
N ASP A 74 49.81 -19.28 -51.94
CA ASP A 74 49.94 -19.47 -50.50
C ASP A 74 49.38 -18.28 -49.73
N LYS A 75 49.57 -17.05 -50.23
CA LYS A 75 48.93 -15.85 -49.68
C LYS A 75 47.41 -15.92 -49.79
N LEU A 76 46.88 -16.28 -50.96
CA LEU A 76 45.44 -16.36 -51.19
C LEU A 76 44.79 -17.45 -50.31
N LYS A 77 45.47 -18.58 -50.12
CA LYS A 77 45.02 -19.63 -49.18
C LYS A 77 44.97 -19.11 -47.74
N ALA A 78 45.99 -18.37 -47.31
CA ALA A 78 46.02 -17.76 -45.97
C ALA A 78 44.90 -16.73 -45.80
N ASP A 79 44.69 -15.86 -46.79
CA ASP A 79 43.62 -14.85 -46.78
C ASP A 79 42.23 -15.50 -46.79
N TYR A 80 42.03 -16.58 -47.56
CA TYR A 80 40.80 -17.35 -47.59
C TYR A 80 40.50 -18.01 -46.24
N ALA A 81 41.50 -18.65 -45.63
CA ALA A 81 41.35 -19.23 -44.30
C ALA A 81 41.02 -18.15 -43.24
N ALA A 82 41.67 -16.98 -43.32
CA ALA A 82 41.37 -15.85 -42.44
C ALA A 82 39.95 -15.31 -42.66
N ALA A 83 39.50 -15.20 -43.91
CA ALA A 83 38.15 -14.77 -44.25
C ALA A 83 37.08 -15.76 -43.76
N GLN A 84 37.31 -17.06 -43.94
CA GLN A 84 36.43 -18.10 -43.40
C GLN A 84 36.31 -18.02 -41.88
N ASN A 85 37.43 -17.85 -41.17
CA ASN A 85 37.43 -17.70 -39.72
C ASN A 85 36.67 -16.45 -39.28
N LYS A 86 36.89 -15.31 -39.95
CA LYS A 86 36.14 -14.07 -39.68
C LYS A 86 34.64 -14.24 -39.92
N PHE A 87 34.26 -14.90 -41.01
CA PHE A 87 32.86 -15.18 -41.33
C PHE A 87 32.21 -16.05 -40.26
N LYS A 88 32.90 -17.10 -39.81
CA LYS A 88 32.41 -17.97 -38.73
C LYS A 88 32.23 -17.19 -37.42
N VAL A 89 33.22 -16.41 -37.00
CA VAL A 89 33.12 -15.57 -35.79
C VAL A 89 31.98 -14.57 -35.90
N LEU A 90 31.78 -13.97 -37.07
CA LEU A 90 30.69 -13.03 -37.30
C LEU A 90 29.33 -13.74 -37.20
N GLN A 91 29.19 -14.92 -37.80
CA GLN A 91 27.97 -15.73 -37.72
C GLN A 91 27.64 -16.11 -36.27
N ASP A 92 28.64 -16.57 -35.51
CA ASP A 92 28.49 -16.92 -34.10
C ASP A 92 28.07 -15.69 -33.26
N SER A 93 28.66 -14.52 -33.54
CA SER A 93 28.31 -13.25 -32.88
C SER A 93 26.87 -12.81 -33.19
N TYR A 94 26.41 -12.98 -34.44
CA TYR A 94 25.03 -12.65 -34.81
C TYR A 94 24.03 -13.58 -34.11
N ALA A 95 24.30 -14.90 -34.11
CA ALA A 95 23.46 -15.86 -33.41
C ALA A 95 23.38 -15.57 -31.90
N ALA A 96 24.50 -15.21 -31.28
CA ALA A 96 24.54 -14.81 -29.87
C ALA A 96 23.75 -13.52 -29.60
N LEU A 97 23.86 -12.52 -30.49
CA LEU A 97 23.15 -11.25 -30.37
C LEU A 97 21.63 -11.43 -30.53
N GLU A 98 21.20 -12.20 -31.54
CA GLU A 98 19.79 -12.50 -31.79
C GLU A 98 19.16 -13.22 -30.59
N LYS A 99 19.85 -14.25 -30.07
CA LYS A 99 19.40 -14.97 -28.87
C LYS A 99 19.29 -14.04 -27.66
N ASN A 100 20.34 -13.25 -27.37
CA ASN A 100 20.35 -12.34 -26.23
C ASN A 100 19.22 -11.29 -26.34
N SER A 101 19.04 -10.72 -27.52
CA SER A 101 17.98 -9.74 -27.77
C SER A 101 16.58 -10.35 -27.60
N SER A 102 16.37 -11.56 -28.13
CA SER A 102 15.10 -12.29 -27.96
C SER A 102 14.82 -12.63 -26.50
N ASP A 103 15.81 -13.14 -25.77
CA ASP A 103 15.68 -13.50 -24.35
C ASP A 103 15.40 -12.24 -23.49
N ALA A 104 16.09 -11.14 -23.77
CA ALA A 104 15.88 -9.87 -23.08
C ALA A 104 14.48 -9.29 -23.37
N LEU A 105 14.03 -9.35 -24.63
CA LEU A 105 12.70 -8.89 -25.03
C LEU A 105 11.62 -9.73 -24.35
N GLN A 106 11.76 -11.06 -24.35
CA GLN A 106 10.82 -11.96 -23.69
C GLN A 106 10.78 -11.73 -22.18
N SER A 107 11.93 -11.53 -21.54
CA SER A 107 12.02 -11.21 -20.11
C SER A 107 11.30 -9.89 -19.79
N ASN A 108 11.54 -8.84 -20.60
CA ASN A 108 10.88 -7.54 -20.41
C ASN A 108 9.38 -7.61 -20.67
N MET A 109 8.93 -8.34 -21.69
CA MET A 109 7.50 -8.57 -21.92
C MET A 109 6.83 -9.29 -20.75
N LYS A 110 7.50 -10.30 -20.17
CA LYS A 110 7.00 -11.00 -18.97
C LYS A 110 6.91 -10.05 -17.77
N LYS A 111 7.96 -9.27 -17.50
CA LYS A 111 7.95 -8.26 -16.42
C LYS A 111 6.85 -7.23 -16.61
N ASN A 112 6.65 -6.74 -17.83
CA ASN A 112 5.60 -5.77 -18.13
C ASN A 112 4.21 -6.38 -17.90
N ARG A 113 4.00 -7.64 -18.28
CA ARG A 113 2.75 -8.35 -18.01
C ARG A 113 2.52 -8.54 -16.50
N ASP A 114 3.53 -9.01 -15.78
CA ASP A 114 3.47 -9.19 -14.32
C ASP A 114 3.18 -7.85 -13.61
N LEU A 115 3.72 -6.73 -14.12
CA LEU A 115 3.44 -5.38 -13.61
C LEU A 115 2.01 -4.90 -13.92
N LEU A 116 1.47 -5.22 -15.10
CA LEU A 116 0.08 -4.90 -15.45
C LEU A 116 -0.90 -5.65 -14.55
N ASP A 117 -0.64 -6.92 -14.28
CA ASP A 117 -1.46 -7.74 -13.38
C ASP A 117 -1.44 -7.15 -11.95
N GLN A 118 -0.27 -6.74 -11.45
CA GLN A 118 -0.16 -6.05 -10.15
C GLN A 118 -0.88 -4.70 -10.11
N LEU A 119 -0.88 -3.95 -11.21
CA LEU A 119 -1.61 -2.67 -11.31
C LEU A 119 -3.13 -2.89 -11.27
N ASP A 120 -3.63 -3.92 -11.93
CA ASP A 120 -5.05 -4.30 -11.89
C ASP A 120 -5.48 -4.70 -10.47
N GLU A 121 -4.69 -5.54 -9.80
CA GLU A 121 -4.93 -5.93 -8.40
C GLU A 121 -4.92 -4.72 -7.46
N LYS A 122 -3.94 -3.82 -7.60
CA LYS A 122 -3.89 -2.58 -6.82
C LYS A 122 -5.07 -1.65 -7.12
N GLY A 123 -5.50 -1.57 -8.38
CA GLY A 123 -6.68 -0.79 -8.78
C GLY A 123 -7.95 -1.29 -8.08
N LYS A 124 -8.16 -2.61 -8.06
CA LYS A 124 -9.28 -3.25 -7.34
C LYS A 124 -9.20 -3.01 -5.83
N ALA A 125 -8.03 -3.17 -5.22
CA ALA A 125 -7.84 -2.93 -3.79
C ALA A 125 -8.11 -1.46 -3.41
N LEU A 126 -7.67 -0.51 -4.25
CA LEU A 126 -7.90 0.91 -4.02
C LEU A 126 -9.39 1.27 -4.12
N ALA A 127 -10.11 0.70 -5.10
CA ALA A 127 -11.55 0.92 -5.23
C ALA A 127 -12.33 0.42 -4.00
N LEU A 128 -11.98 -0.77 -3.49
CA LEU A 128 -12.57 -1.31 -2.26
C LEU A 128 -12.28 -0.44 -1.03
N GLU A 129 -11.05 0.05 -0.92
CA GLU A 129 -10.66 0.93 0.19
C GLU A 129 -11.36 2.29 0.13
N GLN A 130 -11.52 2.86 -1.07
CA GLN A 130 -12.30 4.09 -1.27
C GLN A 130 -13.77 3.92 -0.87
N GLU A 131 -14.38 2.78 -1.22
CA GLU A 131 -15.75 2.46 -0.79
C GLU A 131 -15.85 2.32 0.73
N ARG A 132 -14.88 1.65 1.36
CA ARG A 132 -14.81 1.49 2.82
C ARG A 132 -14.67 2.85 3.53
N LEU A 133 -13.79 3.71 3.04
CA LEU A 133 -13.59 5.05 3.59
C LEU A 133 -14.84 5.92 3.42
N SER A 134 -15.51 5.85 2.27
CA SER A 134 -16.76 6.58 2.04
C SER A 134 -17.85 6.16 3.04
N LYS A 135 -18.04 4.85 3.24
CA LYS A 135 -18.98 4.31 4.25
C LYS A 135 -18.60 4.70 5.68
N SER A 136 -17.31 4.71 6.00
CA SER A 136 -16.82 5.14 7.31
C SER A 136 -17.06 6.63 7.56
N ALA A 137 -16.88 7.47 6.54
CA ALA A 137 -17.13 8.91 6.63
C ALA A 137 -18.62 9.20 6.82
N GLN A 138 -19.51 8.51 6.10
CA GLN A 138 -20.96 8.62 6.28
C GLN A 138 -21.39 8.26 7.71
N ARG A 139 -20.86 7.15 8.24
CA ARG A 139 -21.16 6.72 9.61
C ARG A 139 -20.63 7.70 10.66
N LEU A 140 -19.48 8.32 10.41
CA LEU A 140 -18.93 9.33 11.31
C LEU A 140 -19.85 10.55 11.35
N GLN A 141 -20.31 11.04 10.19
CA GLN A 141 -21.26 12.15 10.12
C GLN A 141 -22.55 11.84 10.88
N GLU A 142 -23.12 10.64 10.68
CA GLU A 142 -24.33 10.21 11.40
C GLU A 142 -24.13 10.19 12.93
N LEU A 143 -22.96 9.73 13.39
CA LEU A 143 -22.62 9.75 14.81
C LEU A 143 -22.43 11.16 15.35
N GLU A 144 -21.81 12.06 14.59
CA GLU A 144 -21.66 13.47 14.96
C GLU A 144 -23.02 14.16 15.09
N ASP A 145 -23.93 13.91 14.14
CA ASP A 145 -25.30 14.45 14.17
C ASP A 145 -26.08 13.92 15.38
N LEU A 146 -25.98 12.62 15.68
CA LEU A 146 -26.58 12.01 16.87
C LEU A 146 -26.03 12.58 18.17
N ILE A 147 -24.70 12.79 18.26
CA ILE A 147 -24.07 13.38 19.45
C ILE A 147 -24.55 14.82 19.62
N ALA A 148 -24.55 15.63 18.56
CA ALA A 148 -25.03 17.01 18.62
C ALA A 148 -26.49 17.09 19.07
N ALA A 149 -27.36 16.21 18.56
CA ALA A 149 -28.75 16.16 18.96
C ALA A 149 -28.96 15.72 20.42
N LYS A 150 -28.13 14.77 20.90
CA LYS A 150 -28.12 14.35 22.30
C LYS A 150 -27.62 15.45 23.23
N GLU A 151 -26.57 16.18 22.84
CA GLU A 151 -26.06 17.32 23.61
C GLU A 151 -27.09 18.44 23.71
N ALA A 152 -27.78 18.76 22.61
CA ALA A 152 -28.87 19.74 22.61
C ALA A 152 -30.01 19.33 23.56
N SER A 153 -30.40 18.05 23.53
CA SER A 153 -31.42 17.50 24.42
C SER A 153 -30.99 17.55 25.89
N MET A 154 -29.74 17.20 26.20
CA MET A 154 -29.17 17.27 27.54
C MET A 154 -29.07 18.71 28.05
N LYS A 155 -28.73 19.67 27.17
CA LYS A 155 -28.71 21.09 27.52
C LYS A 155 -30.12 21.58 27.89
N LYS A 156 -31.13 21.28 27.08
CA LYS A 156 -32.53 21.62 27.37
C LYS A 156 -33.01 21.01 28.68
N LEU A 157 -32.62 19.76 28.96
CA LEU A 157 -32.90 19.08 30.22
C LEU A 157 -32.29 19.82 31.41
N LYS A 158 -31.01 20.18 31.32
CA LYS A 158 -30.30 20.92 32.37
C LYS A 158 -30.95 22.28 32.63
N GLU A 159 -31.29 23.02 31.58
CA GLU A 159 -31.94 24.34 31.69
C GLU A 159 -33.32 24.24 32.36
N THR A 160 -34.13 23.25 31.97
CA THR A 160 -35.44 23.00 32.57
C THR A 160 -35.30 22.69 34.06
N LEU A 161 -34.31 21.86 34.43
CA LEU A 161 -34.06 21.49 35.82
C LEU A 161 -33.54 22.65 36.66
N SER A 162 -32.60 23.44 36.12
CA SER A 162 -32.09 24.64 36.79
C SER A 162 -33.17 25.71 37.00
N LYS A 163 -34.07 25.91 36.02
CA LYS A 163 -35.21 26.82 36.16
C LYS A 163 -36.17 26.36 37.27
N ALA A 164 -36.45 25.06 37.34
CA ALA A 164 -37.26 24.49 38.40
C ALA A 164 -36.60 24.70 39.76
N LEU A 165 -35.31 24.37 39.90
CA LEU A 165 -34.52 24.54 41.13
C LEU A 165 -34.53 25.96 41.68
N ASN A 166 -34.19 26.94 40.85
CA ASN A 166 -34.14 28.35 41.25
C ASN A 166 -35.51 28.89 41.72
N SER A 167 -36.62 28.27 41.28
CA SER A 167 -37.97 28.68 41.67
C SER A 167 -38.38 28.21 43.08
N PHE A 168 -37.62 27.28 43.67
CA PHE A 168 -37.84 26.78 45.05
C PHE A 168 -36.89 27.40 46.08
N GLU A 169 -35.83 28.06 45.64
CA GLU A 169 -34.86 28.72 46.51
C GLU A 169 -35.49 29.95 47.22
N GLY A 170 -35.28 30.09 48.52
CA GLY A 170 -35.81 31.22 49.32
C GLY A 170 -37.23 31.06 49.88
N LYS A 171 -37.91 29.91 49.68
CA LYS A 171 -39.27 29.66 50.21
C LYS A 171 -39.33 28.84 51.52
N GLY A 172 -38.22 28.73 52.25
CA GLY A 172 -38.14 27.93 53.49
C GLY A 172 -38.16 26.42 53.25
N LEU A 173 -37.77 25.99 52.05
CA LEU A 173 -37.69 24.59 51.62
C LEU A 173 -36.21 24.22 51.45
N THR A 174 -35.84 23.00 51.86
CA THR A 174 -34.50 22.48 51.59
C THR A 174 -34.51 21.79 50.24
N VAL A 175 -33.65 22.24 49.34
CA VAL A 175 -33.56 21.73 47.96
C VAL A 175 -32.20 21.07 47.77
N GLU A 176 -32.21 19.79 47.39
CA GLU A 176 -30.99 19.02 47.08
C GLU A 176 -31.09 18.37 45.71
N GLN A 177 -29.97 18.33 44.98
CA GLN A 177 -29.89 17.68 43.69
C GLN A 177 -29.08 16.39 43.81
N LYS A 178 -29.68 15.25 43.42
CA LYS A 178 -29.02 13.94 43.47
C LYS A 178 -29.43 13.08 42.27
N ASN A 179 -28.47 12.50 41.58
CA ASN A 179 -28.68 11.56 40.47
C ASN A 179 -29.64 12.09 39.37
N GLY A 180 -29.57 13.37 39.04
CA GLY A 180 -30.44 14.00 38.03
C GLY A 180 -31.89 14.26 38.49
N LYS A 181 -32.21 14.00 39.76
CA LYS A 181 -33.48 14.32 40.39
C LYS A 181 -33.30 15.47 41.39
N VAL A 182 -34.38 16.20 41.61
CA VAL A 182 -34.42 17.32 42.57
C VAL A 182 -35.31 16.93 43.74
N TYR A 183 -34.76 17.02 44.93
CA TYR A 183 -35.43 16.68 46.18
C TYR A 183 -35.79 17.97 46.90
N VAL A 184 -37.09 18.21 47.09
CA VAL A 184 -37.59 19.31 47.90
C VAL A 184 -38.11 18.71 49.20
N SER A 185 -37.37 18.90 50.29
CA SER A 185 -37.69 18.34 51.59
C SER A 185 -38.45 19.34 52.46
N MET A 186 -39.50 18.88 53.11
CA MET A 186 -40.33 19.63 54.05
C MET A 186 -40.41 18.88 55.38
N GLU A 187 -39.97 19.52 56.47
CA GLU A 187 -40.05 18.92 57.80
C GLU A 187 -41.51 18.67 58.23
N ASN A 188 -41.80 17.50 58.79
CA ASN A 188 -43.17 17.13 59.17
C ASN A 188 -43.76 18.07 60.23
N LYS A 189 -42.95 18.67 61.09
CA LYS A 189 -43.42 19.60 62.13
C LYS A 189 -44.03 20.89 61.54
N LEU A 190 -43.63 21.26 60.33
CA LEU A 190 -44.23 22.40 59.61
C LEU A 190 -45.54 22.01 58.93
N LEU A 191 -45.72 20.72 58.61
CA LEU A 191 -46.84 20.21 57.82
C LEU A 191 -47.96 19.61 58.67
N PHE A 192 -47.65 18.86 59.73
CA PHE A 192 -48.60 18.03 60.46
C PHE A 192 -48.41 18.16 61.98
N ASN A 193 -49.54 18.11 62.70
CA ASN A 193 -49.51 17.91 64.15
C ASN A 193 -49.10 16.46 64.50
N SER A 194 -48.62 16.25 65.72
CA SER A 194 -48.24 14.91 66.20
C SER A 194 -49.38 13.90 66.04
N GLY A 195 -49.08 12.71 65.51
CA GLY A 195 -50.07 11.66 65.24
C GLY A 195 -51.11 11.98 64.17
N SER A 196 -51.04 13.14 63.50
CA SER A 196 -52.01 13.58 62.50
C SER A 196 -51.47 13.45 61.07
N TRP A 197 -52.40 13.29 60.13
CA TRP A 197 -52.20 13.40 58.67
C TRP A 197 -52.97 14.60 58.08
N ALA A 198 -53.64 15.39 58.91
CA ALA A 198 -54.25 16.65 58.48
C ALA A 198 -53.17 17.73 58.39
N VAL A 199 -53.05 18.35 57.23
CA VAL A 199 -52.06 19.41 56.98
C VAL A 199 -52.50 20.69 57.69
N GLY A 200 -51.62 21.26 58.51
CA GLY A 200 -51.86 22.53 59.21
C GLY A 200 -51.95 23.73 58.25
N SER A 201 -52.41 24.88 58.74
CA SER A 201 -52.57 26.10 57.93
C SER A 201 -51.27 26.59 57.29
N GLU A 202 -50.18 26.63 58.05
CA GLU A 202 -48.85 27.03 57.55
C GLU A 202 -48.28 26.00 56.57
N GLY A 203 -48.42 24.71 56.88
CA GLY A 203 -48.05 23.63 55.95
C GLY A 203 -48.82 23.71 54.63
N LYS A 204 -50.13 24.01 54.69
CA LYS A 204 -50.96 24.18 53.49
C LYS A 204 -50.48 25.37 52.65
N LYS A 205 -50.09 26.50 53.25
CA LYS A 205 -49.49 27.63 52.52
C LYS A 205 -48.20 27.23 51.80
N ALA A 206 -47.31 26.52 52.48
CA ALA A 206 -46.05 26.07 51.89
C ALA A 206 -46.26 25.10 50.72
N VAL A 207 -47.20 24.15 50.86
CA VAL A 207 -47.58 23.23 49.78
C VAL A 207 -48.24 23.97 48.60
N ILE A 208 -49.05 25.01 48.85
CA ILE A 208 -49.60 25.85 47.79
C ILE A 208 -48.50 26.59 47.02
N GLU A 209 -47.47 27.08 47.70
CA GLU A 209 -46.33 27.72 47.04
C GLU A 209 -45.53 26.76 46.17
N VAL A 210 -45.34 25.51 46.62
CA VAL A 210 -44.80 24.43 45.79
C VAL A 210 -45.71 24.19 44.59
N GLY A 211 -47.03 24.14 44.81
CA GLY A 211 -48.02 23.95 43.75
C GLY A 211 -48.03 25.05 42.70
N LYS A 212 -47.72 26.31 43.04
CA LYS A 212 -47.57 27.39 42.05
C LYS A 212 -46.40 27.10 41.10
N VAL A 213 -45.24 26.75 41.66
CA VAL A 213 -44.04 26.43 40.86
C VAL A 213 -44.27 25.22 39.96
N LEU A 214 -44.92 24.18 40.48
CA LEU A 214 -45.29 22.99 39.70
C LEU A 214 -46.29 23.33 38.57
N GLY A 215 -47.25 24.23 38.84
CA GLY A 215 -48.22 24.66 37.83
C GLY A 215 -47.62 25.46 36.68
N ASP A 216 -46.48 26.12 36.90
CA ASP A 216 -45.75 26.85 35.84
C ASP A 216 -44.72 25.94 35.11
N ASN A 217 -44.57 24.69 35.54
CA ASN A 217 -43.66 23.69 34.94
C ASN A 217 -44.39 22.34 34.74
N PRO A 218 -45.33 22.25 33.77
CA PRO A 218 -46.18 21.08 33.57
C PRO A 218 -45.44 19.81 33.10
N ASP A 219 -44.18 19.94 32.64
CA ASP A 219 -43.37 18.84 32.12
C ASP A 219 -42.59 18.07 33.21
N ILE A 220 -42.83 18.39 34.48
CA ILE A 220 -42.20 17.76 35.64
C ILE A 220 -43.16 16.73 36.25
N SER A 221 -42.67 15.50 36.41
CA SER A 221 -43.31 14.49 37.25
C SER A 221 -42.89 14.67 38.70
N VAL A 222 -43.83 14.47 39.61
CA VAL A 222 -43.69 14.72 41.04
C VAL A 222 -44.00 13.44 41.81
N LEU A 223 -43.03 12.94 42.54
CA LEU A 223 -43.20 11.84 43.49
C LEU A 223 -43.14 12.40 44.92
N ILE A 224 -44.22 12.27 45.66
CA ILE A 224 -44.34 12.72 47.04
C ILE A 224 -44.14 11.49 47.93
N GLU A 225 -43.06 11.47 48.70
CA GLU A 225 -42.75 10.40 49.64
C GLU A 225 -42.97 10.88 51.08
N GLY A 226 -43.76 10.11 51.83
CA GLY A 226 -43.88 10.28 53.27
C GLY A 226 -42.90 9.40 54.02
N HIS A 227 -42.30 9.93 55.08
CA HIS A 227 -41.39 9.21 55.97
C HIS A 227 -41.78 9.42 57.44
N THR A 228 -41.55 8.41 58.28
CA THR A 228 -41.75 8.47 59.73
C THR A 228 -40.44 8.26 60.47
N ASP A 229 -40.45 8.50 61.78
CA ASP A 229 -39.50 7.92 62.72
C ASP A 229 -39.92 6.48 63.08
N ASP A 230 -39.15 5.85 63.97
CA ASP A 230 -39.38 4.49 64.49
C ASP A 230 -40.31 4.44 65.71
N ASP A 231 -40.90 5.57 66.10
CA ASP A 231 -41.89 5.58 67.16
C ASP A 231 -43.13 4.85 66.67
N ALA A 232 -43.53 3.80 67.42
CA ALA A 232 -44.69 3.02 67.10
C ALA A 232 -45.92 3.93 67.06
N PHE A 233 -46.57 4.02 65.90
CA PHE A 233 -47.84 4.71 65.79
C PHE A 233 -48.89 3.96 66.61
N THR A 234 -49.26 4.53 67.75
CA THR A 234 -50.32 4.00 68.61
C THR A 234 -51.66 4.47 68.05
N ALA A 235 -52.22 3.65 67.17
CA ALA A 235 -53.42 3.97 66.43
C ALA A 235 -54.64 4.19 67.33
N SER A 236 -55.41 5.24 67.03
CA SER A 236 -56.86 5.23 67.23
C SER A 236 -57.49 5.47 65.85
N GLY A 237 -58.25 4.49 65.34
CA GLY A 237 -58.93 4.60 64.05
C GLY A 237 -58.25 3.89 62.85
N PRO A 238 -58.43 4.37 61.60
CA PRO A 238 -58.24 3.61 60.36
C PRO A 238 -56.80 3.52 59.82
N ILE A 239 -55.77 3.85 60.61
CA ILE A 239 -54.35 3.77 60.22
C ILE A 239 -53.71 2.67 61.06
N ALA A 240 -53.15 1.65 60.41
CA ALA A 240 -52.61 0.49 61.11
C ALA A 240 -51.16 0.69 61.62
N ASP A 241 -50.31 1.34 60.83
CA ASP A 241 -48.88 1.45 61.11
C ASP A 241 -48.21 2.70 60.47
N ASN A 242 -46.88 2.75 60.54
CA ASN A 242 -46.06 3.80 59.95
C ASN A 242 -46.08 3.82 58.41
N TRP A 243 -46.36 2.68 57.76
CA TRP A 243 -46.57 2.63 56.30
C TRP A 243 -47.86 3.33 55.90
N ASP A 244 -48.95 3.06 56.61
CA ASP A 244 -50.24 3.71 56.38
C ASP A 244 -50.13 5.22 56.68
N LEU A 245 -49.51 5.60 57.80
CA LEU A 245 -49.36 6.99 58.19
C LEU A 245 -48.57 7.80 57.15
N SER A 246 -47.41 7.29 56.73
CA SER A 246 -46.57 7.95 55.72
C SER A 246 -47.29 8.08 54.38
N THR A 247 -47.98 7.03 53.93
CA THR A 247 -48.75 7.04 52.68
C THR A 247 -49.93 8.01 52.73
N LYS A 248 -50.67 8.05 53.85
CA LYS A 248 -51.78 9.00 54.05
C LYS A 248 -51.31 10.43 54.05
N ARG A 249 -50.18 10.73 54.70
CA ARG A 249 -49.57 12.07 54.67
C ARG A 249 -49.16 12.47 53.26
N ALA A 250 -48.50 11.59 52.50
CA ALA A 250 -48.15 11.87 51.10
C ALA A 250 -49.41 12.14 50.24
N THR A 251 -50.48 11.36 50.45
CA THR A 251 -51.76 11.54 49.74
C THR A 251 -52.44 12.87 50.10
N ALA A 252 -52.34 13.32 51.36
CA ALA A 252 -52.88 14.62 51.78
C ALA A 252 -52.19 15.80 51.06
N ILE A 253 -50.89 15.69 50.83
CA ILE A 253 -50.13 16.68 50.04
C ILE A 253 -50.59 16.66 48.57
N VAL A 254 -50.75 15.47 47.97
CA VAL A 254 -51.30 15.33 46.61
C VAL A 254 -52.69 15.95 46.50
N ALA A 255 -53.55 15.79 47.50
CA ALA A 255 -54.88 16.39 47.51
C ALA A 255 -54.81 17.93 47.44
N ILE A 256 -53.92 18.54 48.22
CA ILE A 256 -53.71 20.01 48.20
C ILE A 256 -53.12 20.46 46.86
N LEU A 257 -52.10 19.78 46.35
CA LEU A 257 -51.51 20.12 45.04
C LEU A 257 -52.54 19.99 43.92
N SER A 258 -53.43 19.00 44.00
CA SER A 258 -54.51 18.76 43.03
C SER A 258 -55.60 19.85 43.04
N GLU A 259 -55.66 20.72 44.06
CA GLU A 259 -56.54 21.90 44.05
C GLU A 259 -56.09 22.92 42.98
N ASN A 260 -54.80 22.93 42.60
CA ASN A 260 -54.28 23.77 41.52
C ASN A 260 -54.58 23.15 40.15
N LYS A 261 -55.50 23.76 39.40
CA LYS A 261 -55.91 23.30 38.06
C LYS A 261 -54.80 23.27 37.00
N LYS A 262 -53.68 23.97 37.23
CA LYS A 262 -52.52 23.93 36.34
C LYS A 262 -51.69 22.64 36.49
N ILE A 263 -51.87 21.90 37.59
CA ILE A 263 -51.14 20.66 37.84
C ILE A 263 -51.94 19.48 37.29
N SER A 264 -51.34 18.77 36.34
CA SER A 264 -51.87 17.51 35.83
C SER A 264 -51.83 16.45 36.94
N LYS A 265 -52.97 15.83 37.26
CA LYS A 265 -53.03 14.76 38.28
C LYS A 265 -52.22 13.53 37.87
N GLN A 266 -52.05 13.32 36.57
CA GLN A 266 -51.24 12.27 35.99
C GLN A 266 -49.74 12.44 36.30
N ASN A 267 -49.32 13.64 36.69
CA ASN A 267 -47.93 13.93 37.05
C ASN A 267 -47.65 13.73 38.55
N LEU A 268 -48.66 13.43 39.37
CA LEU A 268 -48.53 13.30 40.82
C LEU A 268 -48.58 11.84 41.24
N THR A 269 -47.56 11.38 41.96
CA THR A 269 -47.52 10.06 42.59
C THR A 269 -47.30 10.22 44.09
N ALA A 270 -48.08 9.54 44.93
CA ALA A 270 -47.86 9.49 46.37
C ALA A 270 -47.30 8.12 46.77
N ALA A 271 -46.32 8.08 47.67
CA ALA A 271 -45.77 6.87 48.24
C ALA A 271 -45.47 7.05 49.74
N GLY A 272 -45.64 6.00 50.54
CA GLY A 272 -45.09 5.91 51.90
C GLY A 272 -43.77 5.16 51.89
N ARG A 273 -42.88 5.49 52.82
CA ARG A 273 -41.62 4.78 53.08
C ARG A 273 -41.53 4.22 54.51
N GLY A 274 -42.51 4.54 55.35
CA GLY A 274 -42.48 4.23 56.78
C GLY A 274 -41.21 4.76 57.46
N GLU A 275 -40.69 3.99 58.40
CA GLU A 275 -39.46 4.27 59.16
C GLU A 275 -38.18 3.75 58.48
N PHE A 276 -38.32 3.03 57.36
CA PHE A 276 -37.25 2.24 56.73
C PHE A 276 -36.32 3.06 55.82
N SER A 277 -36.44 4.39 55.83
CA SER A 277 -35.56 5.31 55.08
C SER A 277 -35.20 6.55 55.91
N PRO A 278 -34.52 6.36 57.06
CA PRO A 278 -34.14 7.47 57.94
C PRO A 278 -33.01 8.31 57.33
N LEU A 279 -33.07 9.64 57.51
CA LEU A 279 -31.98 10.56 57.20
C LEU A 279 -31.01 10.75 58.37
N ALA A 280 -31.45 10.47 59.59
CA ALA A 280 -30.68 10.64 60.82
C ALA A 280 -30.98 9.50 61.81
N SER A 281 -30.15 9.36 62.84
CA SER A 281 -30.40 8.37 63.89
C SER A 281 -31.73 8.64 64.61
N ASN A 282 -32.56 7.61 64.80
CA ASN A 282 -33.77 7.71 65.63
C ASN A 282 -33.46 7.77 67.14
N SER A 283 -32.20 7.66 67.56
CA SER A 283 -31.84 7.72 68.99
C SER A 283 -31.94 9.11 69.61
N THR A 284 -32.11 10.17 68.82
CA THR A 284 -32.23 11.56 69.31
C THR A 284 -33.52 12.22 68.84
N ALA A 285 -34.03 13.17 69.62
CA ALA A 285 -35.25 13.91 69.27
C ALA A 285 -35.08 14.70 67.96
N GLU A 286 -33.89 15.25 67.73
CA GLU A 286 -33.51 15.97 66.52
C GLU A 286 -33.48 15.04 65.31
N GLY A 287 -32.95 13.83 65.47
CA GLY A 287 -32.89 12.85 64.39
C GLY A 287 -34.28 12.32 64.02
N LYS A 288 -35.13 12.00 65.01
CA LYS A 288 -36.54 11.67 64.79
C LYS A 288 -37.29 12.79 64.08
N ALA A 289 -37.03 14.06 64.44
CA ALA A 289 -37.64 15.20 63.78
C ALA A 289 -37.26 15.31 62.29
N LYS A 290 -36.02 14.98 61.93
CA LYS A 290 -35.58 14.92 60.52
C LYS A 290 -36.16 13.73 59.76
N ASN A 291 -36.37 12.60 60.42
CA ASN A 291 -36.92 11.39 59.80
C ASN A 291 -38.41 11.54 59.48
N ARG A 292 -39.17 12.22 60.35
CA ARG A 292 -40.53 12.66 60.07
C ARG A 292 -40.49 13.80 59.04
N ARG A 293 -40.68 13.47 57.76
CA ARG A 293 -40.65 14.46 56.66
C ARG A 293 -41.52 14.04 55.48
N ILE A 294 -41.81 15.02 54.63
CA ILE A 294 -42.28 14.80 53.27
C ILE A 294 -41.16 15.19 52.31
N GLU A 295 -40.84 14.29 51.38
CA GLU A 295 -39.95 14.59 50.26
C GLU A 295 -40.77 14.71 48.98
N ILE A 296 -40.61 15.82 48.28
CA ILE A 296 -41.20 16.06 46.97
C ILE A 296 -40.08 15.93 45.95
N ILE A 297 -40.07 14.81 45.24
CA ILE A 297 -39.03 14.43 44.28
C ILE A 297 -39.51 14.82 42.90
N LEU A 298 -38.82 15.78 42.30
CA LEU A 298 -39.09 16.31 40.97
C LEU A 298 -38.20 15.59 39.96
N THR A 299 -38.83 14.97 38.96
CA THR A 299 -38.13 14.31 37.86
C THR A 299 -38.70 14.81 36.54
N PRO A 300 -37.85 15.27 35.59
CA PRO A 300 -38.33 15.59 34.25
C PRO A 300 -38.92 14.34 33.58
N ARG A 301 -39.97 14.51 32.79
CA ARG A 301 -40.67 13.38 32.17
C ARG A 301 -39.76 12.64 31.18
N LEU A 302 -39.46 11.38 31.51
CA LEU A 302 -38.66 10.50 30.64
C LEU A 302 -39.37 10.22 29.31
N ASP A 303 -40.71 10.20 29.27
CA ASP A 303 -41.47 9.98 28.03
C ASP A 303 -41.30 11.12 27.03
N GLU A 304 -41.26 12.37 27.51
CA GLU A 304 -41.00 13.56 26.69
C GLU A 304 -39.57 13.52 26.13
N ILE A 305 -38.60 13.17 26.98
CA ILE A 305 -37.20 12.99 26.58
C ILE A 305 -37.07 11.85 25.56
N SER A 306 -37.76 10.73 25.78
CA SER A 306 -37.73 9.58 24.88
C SER A 306 -38.44 9.88 23.55
N LYS A 307 -39.51 10.68 23.53
CA LYS A 307 -40.11 11.19 22.29
C LYS A 307 -39.17 12.10 21.54
N MET A 308 -38.54 13.07 22.22
CA MET A 308 -37.53 13.93 21.60
C MET A 308 -36.37 13.13 21.00
N LEU A 309 -35.91 12.07 21.69
CA LEU A 309 -34.85 11.19 21.20
C LEU A 309 -35.32 10.29 20.04
N ASN A 310 -36.58 9.88 20.02
CA ASN A 310 -37.13 9.02 18.97
C ASN A 310 -37.51 9.79 17.70
N GLU A 311 -37.82 11.09 17.80
CA GLU A 311 -38.05 11.97 16.64
C GLU A 311 -36.75 12.34 15.89
N ILE A 312 -35.58 12.00 16.46
CA ILE A 312 -34.26 12.17 15.83
C ILE A 312 -33.87 10.95 14.97
N ASN A 313 -34.52 9.79 15.15
CA ASN A 313 -34.35 8.59 14.34
C ASN A 313 -35.34 8.54 13.16
#